data_AF-A0A0D2F2J8-F1
#
_entry.id   AF-A0A0D2F2J8-F1
#
_cell.length_a   1.000
_cell.length_b   1.000
_cell.length_c   1.000
_cell.angle_alpha   90.00
_cell.angle_beta   90.00
_cell.angle_gamma   90.00
#
_symmetry.space_group_name_H-M   'P 1'
#
loop_
_entity.id
_entity.type
_entity.pdbx_description
1 polymer ?
#
loop_
_entity_poly.entity_id
_entity_poly.type
_entity_poly.pdbx_seq_one_letter_code
_entity_poly.pdbx_strand_id
1 'polypeptide(L)'
;MKFGQGFEAALSRDDYPPEWIDSAISYKKLKKCIKRVQQELTNLGLDKETLDTLWQHVSSGATEVEGHLGDRLVQYSVDGSEKVSFTPRLTILLDPRDGSPMDAWLTPDTRRILRRLARNSRASVSSPHRNESANGHPEDSRGPASGSAMPDSPRSDDGDNAPDNEEQQPQTIEVPLTSDSEFFQILRRELADLDRLQNSEQSRIQNEITQLGHELRTLQSSKSKRSKQEIEIWRKIFELYSDAEIFMSSHEADAGARDADHAQMQYSNFNKSLAAQQNEVLKLGKDANVALDRFLRINVKLLRLIKFQEINKTALAKIMKKFDKRTALHARSTVSGALIKSPFMAQNLAKATSFTISEELLKVIPQLNDYLCPVCFTISYKPVRLNCGHVFCIRCMLVMQRALQERCPLCREPVVLEATSDNLDRELIKFMKTNFKAAVKAKQRENEIQAGVDRWGTQYDYSHKCTVM
;
A
#
# COMPACT_ATOMS: atom_id res chain seq x y z
N MET A 1 25.42 -5.83 -15.23
CA MET A 1 25.84 -4.50 -14.75
C MET A 1 25.73 -4.40 -13.23
N LYS A 2 26.54 -3.56 -12.56
CA LYS A 2 26.41 -3.30 -11.12
C LYS A 2 25.11 -2.52 -10.87
N PHE A 3 24.15 -3.08 -10.14
CA PHE A 3 22.81 -2.50 -9.89
C PHE A 3 22.81 -0.98 -9.59
N GLY A 4 23.76 -0.48 -8.79
CA GLY A 4 23.81 0.96 -8.46
C GLY A 4 24.06 1.88 -9.66
N GLN A 5 24.79 1.44 -10.69
CA GLN A 5 24.94 2.19 -11.94
C GLN A 5 23.66 2.12 -12.79
N GLY A 6 22.98 0.96 -12.79
CA GLY A 6 21.69 0.80 -13.46
C GLY A 6 20.57 1.63 -12.83
N PHE A 7 20.56 1.78 -11.50
CA PHE A 7 19.60 2.60 -10.77
C PHE A 7 19.74 4.08 -11.12
N GLU A 8 20.95 4.62 -11.11
CA GLU A 8 21.19 6.01 -11.52
C GLU A 8 20.89 6.23 -13.00
N ALA A 9 21.30 5.29 -13.86
CA ALA A 9 20.97 5.37 -15.28
C ALA A 9 19.45 5.33 -15.51
N ALA A 10 18.68 4.57 -14.72
CA ALA A 10 17.23 4.55 -14.79
C ALA A 10 16.62 5.90 -14.36
N LEU A 11 17.12 6.51 -13.28
CA LEU A 11 16.70 7.84 -12.84
C LEU A 11 17.05 8.94 -13.87
N SER A 12 18.16 8.80 -14.60
CA SER A 12 18.54 9.77 -15.63
C SER A 12 17.81 9.56 -16.97
N ARG A 13 17.40 8.33 -17.29
CA ARG A 13 16.78 8.00 -18.60
C ARG A 13 15.32 8.45 -18.70
N ASP A 14 14.59 8.43 -17.60
CA ASP A 14 13.13 8.60 -17.60
C ASP A 14 12.68 10.05 -17.35
N ASP A 15 13.59 11.02 -17.49
CA ASP A 15 13.36 12.48 -17.35
C ASP A 15 12.54 12.86 -16.11
N TYR A 16 12.94 12.34 -14.94
CA TYR A 16 12.32 12.70 -13.67
C TYR A 16 12.65 14.14 -13.28
N PRO A 17 11.69 14.87 -12.67
CA PRO A 17 11.98 16.19 -12.10
C PRO A 17 13.15 16.14 -11.10
N PRO A 18 13.97 17.20 -10.98
CA PRO A 18 15.10 17.23 -10.06
C PRO A 18 14.71 16.91 -8.60
N GLU A 19 13.57 17.46 -8.16
CA GLU A 19 12.96 17.20 -6.86
C GLU A 19 12.68 15.70 -6.58
N TRP A 20 12.34 14.92 -7.62
CA TRP A 20 12.14 13.48 -7.49
C TRP A 20 13.48 12.75 -7.36
N ILE A 21 14.47 13.14 -8.16
CA ILE A 21 15.81 12.54 -8.12
C ILE A 21 16.46 12.80 -6.76
N ASP A 22 16.33 14.01 -6.22
CA ASP A 22 16.87 14.41 -4.92
C ASP A 22 16.20 13.66 -3.76
N SER A 23 14.92 13.30 -3.92
CA SER A 23 14.16 12.51 -2.94
C SER A 23 14.39 11.00 -3.08
N ALA A 24 15.05 10.53 -4.15
CA ALA A 24 15.27 9.11 -4.41
C ALA A 24 16.28 8.49 -3.42
N ILE A 25 16.20 7.17 -3.24
CA ILE A 25 17.12 6.44 -2.36
C ILE A 25 18.57 6.64 -2.82
N SER A 26 19.42 7.18 -1.94
CA SER A 26 20.82 7.45 -2.25
C SER A 26 21.67 6.17 -2.16
N TYR A 27 21.47 5.25 -3.10
CA TYR A 27 22.05 3.90 -3.07
C TYR A 27 23.58 3.89 -2.90
N LYS A 28 24.31 4.82 -3.54
CA LYS A 28 25.77 4.96 -3.38
C LYS A 28 26.17 5.40 -1.97
N LYS A 29 25.45 6.37 -1.39
CA LYS A 29 25.71 6.91 -0.04
C LYS A 29 25.46 5.84 1.01
N LEU A 30 24.33 5.15 0.94
CA LEU A 30 23.99 4.04 1.82
C LEU A 30 25.02 2.90 1.70
N LYS A 31 25.48 2.58 0.48
CA LYS A 31 26.53 1.58 0.27
C LYS A 31 27.87 1.96 0.94
N LYS A 32 28.22 3.25 0.97
CA LYS A 32 29.42 3.72 1.71
C LYS A 32 29.23 3.55 3.22
N CYS A 33 28.03 3.81 3.74
CA CYS A 33 27.70 3.59 5.15
C CYS A 33 27.82 2.10 5.52
N ILE A 34 27.30 1.18 4.69
CA ILE A 34 27.43 -0.27 4.91
C ILE A 34 28.91 -0.69 5.04
N LYS A 35 29.82 -0.12 4.24
CA LYS A 35 31.25 -0.42 4.36
C LYS A 35 31.84 0.07 5.69
N ARG A 36 31.39 1.21 6.20
CA ARG A 36 31.81 1.73 7.51
C ARG A 36 31.29 0.85 8.64
N VAL A 37 30.03 0.41 8.58
CA VAL A 37 29.48 -0.58 9.52
C VAL A 37 30.29 -1.86 9.49
N GLN A 38 30.61 -2.37 8.29
CA GLN A 38 31.43 -3.57 8.16
C GLN A 38 32.81 -3.37 8.81
N GLN A 39 33.45 -2.23 8.61
CA GLN A 39 34.75 -1.94 9.21
C GLN A 39 34.67 -1.79 10.73
N GLU A 40 33.61 -1.14 11.25
CA GLU A 40 33.36 -0.99 12.68
C GLU A 40 33.18 -2.37 13.35
N LEU A 41 32.38 -3.25 12.73
CA LEU A 41 32.19 -4.63 13.17
C LEU A 41 33.51 -5.43 13.16
N THR A 42 34.30 -5.34 12.08
CA THR A 42 35.61 -6.01 12.01
C THR A 42 36.60 -5.46 13.05
N ASN A 43 36.63 -4.14 13.30
CA ASN A 43 37.47 -3.53 14.32
C ASN A 43 37.08 -3.97 15.74
N LEU A 44 35.82 -4.34 15.95
CA LEU A 44 35.32 -4.91 17.20
C LEU A 44 35.53 -6.42 17.31
N GLY A 45 36.11 -7.06 16.29
CA GLY A 45 36.29 -8.51 16.22
C GLY A 45 34.99 -9.28 15.96
N LEU A 46 33.92 -8.58 15.55
CA LEU A 46 32.61 -9.13 15.19
C LEU A 46 32.46 -9.16 13.67
N ASP A 47 33.40 -9.79 12.98
CA ASP A 47 33.33 -9.92 11.54
C ASP A 47 32.17 -10.85 11.11
N LYS A 48 31.95 -10.95 9.79
CA LYS A 48 30.80 -11.66 9.25
C LYS A 48 30.76 -13.13 9.67
N GLU A 49 31.91 -13.81 9.66
CA GLU A 49 32.01 -15.24 10.02
C GLU A 49 31.75 -15.43 11.52
N THR A 50 32.29 -14.54 12.35
CA THR A 50 32.04 -14.53 13.80
C THR A 50 30.57 -14.27 14.13
N LEU A 51 29.91 -13.34 13.44
CA LEU A 51 28.49 -13.09 13.66
C LEU A 51 27.62 -14.23 13.15
N ASP A 52 27.91 -14.80 11.98
CA ASP A 52 27.16 -15.95 11.42
C ASP A 52 27.24 -17.17 12.37
N THR A 53 28.41 -17.45 12.98
CA THR A 53 28.59 -18.52 13.99
C THR A 53 27.84 -18.25 15.28
N LEU A 54 27.85 -17.00 15.77
CA LEU A 54 27.02 -16.57 16.90
C LEU A 54 25.52 -16.79 16.64
N TRP A 55 25.02 -16.47 15.44
CA TRP A 55 23.61 -16.69 15.07
C TRP A 55 23.24 -18.17 14.92
N GLN A 56 24.17 -19.04 14.52
CA GLN A 56 23.95 -20.48 14.40
C GLN A 56 23.79 -21.15 15.76
N HIS A 57 24.56 -20.75 16.77
CA HIS A 57 24.41 -21.22 18.15
C HIS A 57 23.09 -20.76 18.79
N VAL A 58 22.59 -19.57 18.45
CA VAL A 58 21.24 -19.10 18.85
C VAL A 58 20.13 -19.98 18.28
N SER A 59 20.30 -20.55 17.09
CA SER A 59 19.25 -21.31 16.40
C SER A 59 19.22 -22.80 16.79
N SER A 60 20.29 -23.31 17.40
CA SER A 60 20.43 -24.72 17.79
C SER A 60 20.09 -24.98 19.28
N GLY A 61 20.02 -23.93 20.11
CA GLY A 61 19.61 -24.02 21.53
C GLY A 61 18.12 -23.76 21.82
N ALA A 62 17.32 -23.37 20.81
CA ALA A 62 15.89 -23.08 21.00
C ALA A 62 15.07 -24.39 21.10
N THR A 63 15.12 -25.03 22.26
CA THR A 63 14.07 -25.96 22.69
C THR A 63 12.92 -25.12 23.22
N GLU A 64 11.70 -25.38 22.72
CA GLU A 64 10.48 -24.71 23.10
C GLU A 64 10.24 -24.84 24.61
N VAL A 65 10.53 -23.78 25.38
CA VAL A 65 10.01 -23.62 26.73
C VAL A 65 9.10 -22.40 26.73
N GLU A 66 7.83 -22.66 27.02
CA GLU A 66 6.74 -21.70 26.98
C GLU A 66 7.02 -20.44 27.82
N GLY A 67 6.74 -19.28 27.24
CA GLY A 67 6.19 -18.15 28.00
C GLY A 67 7.12 -17.02 28.44
N HIS A 68 8.45 -17.12 28.35
CA HIS A 68 9.35 -16.00 28.68
C HIS A 68 10.19 -15.54 27.50
N LEU A 69 10.14 -14.23 27.23
CA LEU A 69 10.87 -13.50 26.19
C LEU A 69 12.38 -13.34 26.53
N GLY A 70 13.00 -14.38 27.10
CA GLY A 70 14.38 -14.39 27.60
C GLY A 70 15.26 -15.40 26.84
N ASP A 71 16.54 -15.06 26.69
CA ASP A 71 17.62 -15.87 26.11
C ASP A 71 17.70 -16.04 24.58
N ARG A 72 17.87 -14.92 23.86
CA ARG A 72 18.57 -14.97 22.56
C ARG A 72 19.98 -14.38 22.74
N LEU A 73 21.00 -15.24 22.58
CA LEU A 73 22.43 -14.95 22.75
C LEU A 73 22.91 -13.67 22.03
N VAL A 74 22.30 -13.37 20.88
CA VAL A 74 22.50 -12.14 20.09
C VAL A 74 21.14 -11.61 19.64
N GLN A 75 20.89 -10.32 19.87
CA GLN A 75 19.69 -9.63 19.41
C GLN A 75 20.07 -8.31 18.72
N TYR A 76 19.56 -8.09 17.51
CA TYR A 76 19.58 -6.79 16.85
C TYR A 76 18.19 -6.18 16.93
N SER A 77 18.00 -5.27 17.89
CA SER A 77 16.73 -4.56 18.09
C SER A 77 16.81 -3.13 17.57
N VAL A 78 15.64 -2.60 17.24
CA VAL A 78 15.45 -1.19 16.94
C VAL A 78 14.35 -0.71 17.85
N ASP A 79 14.68 0.10 18.85
CA ASP A 79 13.67 0.75 19.67
C ASP A 79 12.87 1.73 18.80
N GLY A 80 11.54 1.61 18.83
CA GLY A 80 10.67 2.33 17.90
C GLY A 80 9.26 2.51 18.45
N SER A 81 9.12 3.37 19.47
CA SER A 81 7.89 4.14 19.61
C SER A 81 7.97 5.35 18.67
N GLU A 82 6.87 5.71 18.01
CA GLU A 82 6.80 6.70 16.91
C GLU A 82 7.38 8.09 17.20
N LYS A 83 7.85 8.37 18.43
CA LYS A 83 8.35 9.69 18.85
C LYS A 83 9.76 9.71 19.47
N VAL A 84 10.39 8.57 19.78
CA VAL A 84 11.65 8.58 20.56
C VAL A 84 12.68 7.63 19.93
N SER A 85 13.69 8.25 19.30
CA SER A 85 14.99 7.69 18.86
C SER A 85 15.02 6.31 18.15
N PHE A 86 15.33 6.31 16.84
CA PHE A 86 15.78 5.12 16.12
C PHE A 86 17.25 4.84 16.49
N THR A 87 17.49 3.97 17.45
CA THR A 87 18.84 3.52 17.82
C THR A 87 18.92 2.01 17.61
N PRO A 88 19.61 1.53 16.56
CA PRO A 88 19.92 0.12 16.46
C PRO A 88 20.78 -0.32 17.66
N ARG A 89 20.45 -1.46 18.25
CA ARG A 89 21.18 -2.03 19.38
C ARG A 89 21.55 -3.46 19.05
N LEU A 90 22.85 -3.76 19.05
CA LEU A 90 23.36 -5.12 19.04
C LEU A 90 23.63 -5.53 20.48
N THR A 91 22.86 -6.49 20.95
CA THR A 91 22.91 -6.99 22.32
C THR A 91 23.48 -8.40 22.32
N ILE A 92 24.48 -8.65 23.17
CA ILE A 92 25.13 -9.97 23.32
C ILE A 92 25.09 -10.38 24.80
N LEU A 93 24.64 -11.60 25.08
CA LEU A 93 24.64 -12.20 26.44
C LEU A 93 26.01 -12.84 26.73
N LEU A 94 26.63 -12.51 27.87
CA LEU A 94 27.88 -13.11 28.33
C LEU A 94 27.70 -13.94 29.61
N ASP A 95 28.51 -15.01 29.73
CA ASP A 95 28.65 -15.79 30.96
C ASP A 95 29.45 -14.99 32.03
N PRO A 96 28.93 -14.88 33.26
CA PRO A 96 29.55 -14.11 34.35
C PRO A 96 30.89 -14.69 34.88
N ARG A 97 31.26 -15.94 34.60
CA ARG A 97 32.47 -16.58 35.15
C ARG A 97 33.71 -16.36 34.29
N ASP A 98 33.55 -16.30 32.98
CA ASP A 98 34.66 -16.18 32.03
C ASP A 98 34.50 -15.00 31.06
N GLY A 99 33.36 -14.30 31.02
CA GLY A 99 33.13 -13.22 30.06
C GLY A 99 33.24 -13.66 28.59
N SER A 100 33.00 -14.94 28.30
CA SER A 100 32.72 -15.45 26.95
C SER A 100 31.22 -15.28 26.68
N PRO A 101 30.81 -14.98 25.43
CA PRO A 101 29.43 -15.22 25.04
C PRO A 101 29.21 -16.72 25.07
N MET A 102 28.15 -17.17 25.75
CA MET A 102 27.86 -18.59 25.94
C MET A 102 27.96 -19.34 24.59
N ASP A 103 28.79 -20.38 24.55
CA ASP A 103 28.95 -21.34 23.45
C ASP A 103 29.45 -20.85 22.07
N ALA A 104 30.13 -19.70 21.96
CA ALA A 104 30.83 -19.33 20.72
C ALA A 104 32.35 -19.17 20.92
N TRP A 105 33.14 -19.91 20.14
CA TRP A 105 34.62 -19.79 20.09
C TRP A 105 35.02 -18.44 19.47
N LEU A 106 34.95 -17.36 20.25
CA LEU A 106 35.48 -16.06 19.86
C LEU A 106 37.00 -16.03 19.96
N THR A 107 37.64 -15.28 19.05
CA THR A 107 39.09 -15.05 19.16
C THR A 107 39.44 -14.36 20.49
N PRO A 108 40.63 -14.62 21.06
CA PRO A 108 41.07 -13.97 22.30
C PRO A 108 40.97 -12.43 22.26
N ASP A 109 41.21 -11.84 21.08
CA ASP A 109 41.12 -10.40 20.85
C ASP A 109 39.67 -9.90 20.88
N THR A 110 38.73 -10.59 20.20
CA THR A 110 37.30 -10.27 20.27
C THR A 110 36.78 -10.35 21.70
N ARG A 111 37.16 -11.40 22.45
CA ARG A 111 36.78 -11.58 23.86
C ARG A 111 37.34 -10.44 24.74
N ARG A 112 38.57 -9.99 24.47
CA ARG A 112 39.18 -8.84 25.17
C ARG A 112 38.44 -7.53 24.90
N ILE A 113 38.00 -7.30 23.67
CA ILE A 113 37.25 -6.10 23.27
C ILE A 113 35.86 -6.10 23.91
N LEU A 114 35.11 -7.20 23.86
CA LEU A 114 33.80 -7.34 24.49
C LEU A 114 33.88 -7.16 26.02
N ARG A 115 34.89 -7.75 26.68
CA ARG A 115 35.14 -7.53 28.12
C ARG A 115 35.47 -6.07 28.44
N ARG A 116 36.18 -5.35 27.57
CA ARG A 116 36.45 -3.91 27.73
C ARG A 116 35.17 -3.08 27.63
N LEU A 117 34.31 -3.41 26.66
CA LEU A 117 33.00 -2.78 26.51
C LEU A 117 32.09 -3.06 27.72
N ALA A 118 32.10 -4.29 28.24
CA ALA A 118 31.39 -4.68 29.47
C ALA A 118 31.81 -3.86 30.70
N ARG A 119 33.11 -3.57 30.83
CA ARG A 119 33.65 -2.77 31.93
C ARG A 119 33.29 -1.29 31.80
N ASN A 120 33.30 -0.77 30.58
CA ASN A 120 32.93 0.61 30.30
C ASN A 120 31.42 0.86 30.45
N SER A 121 30.56 -0.10 30.10
CA SER A 121 29.12 0.00 30.35
C SER A 121 28.81 -0.01 31.86
N ARG A 122 29.51 -0.83 32.66
CA ARG A 122 29.44 -0.80 34.13
C ARG A 122 29.88 0.54 34.73
N ALA A 123 30.87 1.22 34.14
CA ALA A 123 31.31 2.55 34.59
C ALA A 123 30.29 3.67 34.29
N SER A 124 29.37 3.47 33.33
CA SER A 124 28.31 4.42 33.03
C SER A 124 27.04 4.24 33.89
N VAL A 125 26.94 3.15 34.67
CA VAL A 125 25.76 2.78 35.49
C VAL A 125 26.02 3.01 36.99
N SER A 126 27.09 3.70 37.40
CA SER A 126 27.34 4.02 38.81
C SER A 126 26.61 5.28 39.27
N SER A 127 25.30 5.18 39.49
CA SER A 127 24.58 5.63 40.71
C SER A 127 23.07 5.79 40.45
N PRO A 128 22.22 4.85 40.92
CA PRO A 128 20.93 5.25 41.43
C PRO A 128 21.10 5.70 42.87
N HIS A 129 20.69 6.94 43.11
CA HIS A 129 20.50 7.53 44.42
C HIS A 129 19.90 6.52 45.41
N ARG A 130 20.51 6.43 46.60
CA ARG A 130 19.85 5.94 47.80
C ARG A 130 18.57 6.75 48.00
N ASN A 131 17.42 6.14 47.75
CA ASN A 131 16.13 6.67 48.15
C ASN A 131 15.99 6.42 49.66
N GLU A 132 16.41 7.40 50.46
CA GLU A 132 15.84 7.59 51.78
C GLU A 132 14.37 7.99 51.60
N SER A 133 13.48 7.15 52.09
CA SER A 133 12.05 7.45 52.18
C SER A 133 11.85 8.46 53.32
N ALA A 134 11.62 9.72 52.97
CA ALA A 134 11.09 10.73 53.88
C ALA A 134 9.67 11.06 53.47
N ASN A 135 8.70 10.48 54.19
CA ASN A 135 7.31 10.91 54.18
C ASN A 135 6.96 11.27 55.62
N GLY A 136 6.67 12.54 55.90
CA GLY A 136 6.28 12.99 57.23
C GLY A 136 6.46 14.49 57.45
N HIS A 137 5.36 15.22 57.32
CA HIS A 137 5.18 16.65 57.56
C HIS A 137 5.29 17.04 59.06
N PRO A 138 5.26 18.35 59.39
CA PRO A 138 5.95 18.96 60.53
C PRO A 138 5.13 18.97 61.82
N GLU A 139 5.79 19.09 62.98
CA GLU A 139 5.51 20.11 64.02
C GLU A 139 6.27 19.83 65.33
N ASP A 140 6.78 20.93 65.89
CA ASP A 140 6.93 21.29 67.31
C ASP A 140 7.78 20.51 68.35
N SER A 141 8.78 21.25 68.85
CA SER A 141 9.02 21.57 70.27
C SER A 141 9.53 20.53 71.30
N ARG A 142 10.69 20.88 71.88
CA ARG A 142 11.17 20.70 73.29
C ARG A 142 11.79 19.36 73.75
N GLY A 143 13.10 19.42 74.01
CA GLY A 143 13.72 19.18 75.33
C GLY A 143 13.95 17.73 75.84
N PRO A 144 14.91 17.50 76.75
CA PRO A 144 15.74 16.28 76.78
C PRO A 144 15.66 15.42 78.06
N ALA A 145 16.06 14.15 77.97
CA ALA A 145 16.60 13.26 79.02
C ALA A 145 16.67 11.82 78.42
N SER A 146 17.47 10.82 78.79
CA SER A 146 18.59 10.57 79.70
C SER A 146 18.53 9.05 80.00
N GLY A 147 19.67 8.34 80.06
CA GLY A 147 19.82 7.06 80.77
C GLY A 147 19.72 5.77 79.93
N SER A 148 20.84 5.03 79.76
CA SER A 148 21.24 3.84 80.56
C SER A 148 20.58 2.54 80.04
N ALA A 149 21.19 1.36 79.94
CA ALA A 149 22.52 0.81 80.16
C ALA A 149 22.54 -0.61 79.52
N MET A 150 23.76 -1.10 79.27
CA MET A 150 24.19 -2.46 78.88
C MET A 150 23.80 -3.55 79.92
N PRO A 151 24.31 -4.81 79.83
CA PRO A 151 24.27 -5.84 78.76
C PRO A 151 23.88 -7.23 79.33
N ASP A 152 23.78 -8.30 78.52
CA ASP A 152 24.30 -9.63 78.91
C ASP A 152 24.33 -10.64 77.73
N SER A 153 25.44 -11.39 77.66
CA SER A 153 25.66 -12.62 76.85
C SER A 153 25.37 -13.86 77.73
N PRO A 154 25.55 -15.18 77.36
CA PRO A 154 26.23 -15.78 76.19
C PRO A 154 25.66 -17.13 75.59
N ARG A 155 26.13 -17.45 74.37
CA ARG A 155 26.56 -18.76 73.77
C ARG A 155 25.67 -20.03 73.68
N SER A 156 25.54 -20.55 72.46
CA SER A 156 25.67 -21.97 71.98
C SER A 156 25.50 -21.95 70.44
N ASP A 157 26.51 -22.16 69.60
CA ASP A 157 27.11 -23.42 69.09
C ASP A 157 26.08 -24.42 68.50
N ASP A 158 25.92 -24.43 67.18
CA ASP A 158 26.20 -25.58 66.28
C ASP A 158 25.82 -25.24 64.83
N GLY A 159 26.64 -25.70 63.89
CA GLY A 159 26.61 -25.30 62.48
C GLY A 159 25.58 -26.02 61.62
N ASP A 160 25.25 -25.38 60.49
CA ASP A 160 24.97 -26.09 59.25
C ASP A 160 25.40 -25.24 58.04
N ASN A 161 26.23 -25.83 57.19
CA ASN A 161 26.71 -25.24 55.94
C ASN A 161 25.65 -25.41 54.86
N ALA A 162 25.14 -24.32 54.29
CA ALA A 162 24.51 -24.33 52.97
C ALA A 162 25.22 -23.26 52.10
N PRO A 163 25.69 -23.60 50.90
CA PRO A 163 26.42 -22.66 50.05
C PRO A 163 25.43 -21.63 49.49
N ASP A 164 25.79 -20.35 49.60
CA ASP A 164 25.13 -19.24 48.90
C ASP A 164 25.09 -19.54 47.40
N ASN A 165 23.92 -19.99 46.95
CA ASN A 165 23.60 -20.13 45.53
C ASN A 165 23.19 -18.74 45.03
N GLU A 166 24.17 -17.86 44.81
CA GLU A 166 23.96 -16.66 44.02
C GLU A 166 23.59 -17.12 42.60
N GLU A 167 22.30 -17.09 42.27
CA GLU A 167 21.80 -17.20 40.90
C GLU A 167 22.39 -16.05 40.07
N GLN A 168 23.52 -16.34 39.44
CA GLN A 168 24.28 -15.43 38.60
C GLN A 168 23.50 -15.15 37.31
N GLN A 169 22.69 -14.09 37.31
CA GLN A 169 21.96 -13.64 36.13
C GLN A 169 22.93 -13.33 34.96
N PRO A 170 22.61 -13.77 33.72
CA PRO A 170 23.46 -13.56 32.55
C PRO A 170 23.62 -12.06 32.25
N GLN A 171 24.85 -11.65 31.90
CA GLN A 171 25.16 -10.22 31.73
C GLN A 171 24.99 -9.80 30.27
N THR A 172 24.05 -8.89 30.04
CA THR A 172 23.76 -8.31 28.73
C THR A 172 24.68 -7.13 28.41
N ILE A 173 25.32 -7.12 27.23
CA ILE A 173 26.13 -5.99 26.75
C ILE A 173 25.54 -5.41 25.48
N GLU A 174 25.37 -4.08 25.49
CA GLU A 174 25.08 -3.30 24.28
C GLU A 174 26.39 -2.96 23.56
N VAL A 175 26.50 -3.34 22.29
CA VAL A 175 27.60 -2.94 21.41
C VAL A 175 27.16 -1.66 20.67
N PRO A 176 27.74 -0.48 21.00
CA PRO A 176 27.36 0.77 20.36
C PRO A 176 27.96 0.80 18.95
N LEU A 177 27.13 0.50 17.96
CA LEU A 177 27.47 0.73 16.57
C LEU A 177 27.00 2.15 16.22
N THR A 178 27.94 2.96 15.72
CA THR A 178 27.69 4.36 15.35
C THR A 178 27.37 4.47 13.86
N SER A 179 27.98 3.64 13.03
CA SER A 179 27.84 3.69 11.58
C SER A 179 26.50 3.12 11.10
N ASP A 180 25.89 2.20 11.85
CA ASP A 180 24.59 1.60 11.51
C ASP A 180 23.46 2.57 11.87
N SER A 181 23.57 3.27 13.00
CA SER A 181 22.73 4.39 13.40
C SER A 181 22.71 5.44 12.30
N GLU A 182 23.87 5.82 11.75
CA GLU A 182 23.95 6.73 10.62
C GLU A 182 23.26 6.17 9.35
N PHE A 183 23.48 4.89 9.03
CA PHE A 183 22.82 4.23 7.90
C PHE A 183 21.30 4.32 7.98
N PHE A 184 20.73 3.96 9.13
CA PHE A 184 19.27 3.94 9.28
C PHE A 184 18.67 5.34 9.47
N GLN A 185 19.39 6.29 10.06
CA GLN A 185 18.95 7.69 10.09
C GLN A 185 18.86 8.28 8.68
N ILE A 186 19.86 8.01 7.83
CA ILE A 186 19.82 8.39 6.41
C ILE A 186 18.63 7.72 5.72
N LEU A 187 18.46 6.41 5.90
CA LEU A 187 17.39 5.64 5.28
C LEU A 187 16.01 6.14 5.69
N ARG A 188 15.79 6.41 6.99
CA ARG A 188 14.52 6.91 7.51
C ARG A 188 14.19 8.28 6.95
N ARG A 189 15.18 9.18 6.84
CA ARG A 189 14.98 10.49 6.20
C ARG A 189 14.59 10.32 4.73
N GLU A 190 15.34 9.52 3.97
CA GLU A 190 15.04 9.28 2.55
C GLU A 190 13.65 8.66 2.35
N LEU A 191 13.23 7.72 3.20
CA LEU A 191 11.88 7.15 3.16
C LEU A 191 10.81 8.21 3.49
N ALA A 192 11.04 9.05 4.49
CA ALA A 192 10.13 10.15 4.81
C ALA A 192 10.04 11.21 3.70
N ASP A 193 11.13 11.44 2.96
CA ASP A 193 11.17 12.35 1.82
C ASP A 193 10.35 11.77 0.65
N LEU A 194 10.51 10.46 0.37
CA LEU A 194 9.69 9.72 -0.59
C LEU A 194 8.20 9.71 -0.24
N ASP A 195 7.85 9.54 1.04
CA ASP A 195 6.48 9.63 1.54
C ASP A 195 5.86 11.01 1.24
N ARG A 196 6.58 12.09 1.56
CA ARG A 196 6.10 13.45 1.31
C ARG A 196 5.93 13.72 -0.18
N LEU A 197 6.88 13.27 -1.00
CA LEU A 197 6.79 13.40 -2.46
C LEU A 197 5.58 12.66 -3.01
N GLN A 198 5.37 11.40 -2.61
CA GLN A 198 4.22 10.60 -3.04
C GLN A 198 2.89 11.26 -2.68
N ASN A 199 2.74 11.72 -1.43
CA ASN A 199 1.52 12.37 -0.98
C ASN A 199 1.23 13.66 -1.75
N SER A 200 2.27 14.46 -2.00
CA SER A 200 2.17 15.69 -2.80
C SER A 200 1.72 15.40 -4.24
N GLU A 201 2.38 14.45 -4.90
CA GLU A 201 2.09 14.09 -6.29
C GLU A 201 0.73 13.41 -6.46
N GLN A 202 0.34 12.54 -5.53
CA GLN A 202 -0.99 11.94 -5.51
C GLN A 202 -2.07 13.00 -5.36
N SER A 203 -1.89 13.95 -4.44
CA SER A 203 -2.83 15.07 -4.25
C SER A 203 -2.93 15.93 -5.51
N ARG A 204 -1.80 16.20 -6.17
CA ARG A 204 -1.76 16.96 -7.42
C ARG A 204 -2.53 16.25 -8.54
N ILE A 205 -2.30 14.95 -8.72
CA ILE A 205 -3.03 14.14 -9.71
C ILE A 205 -4.53 14.11 -9.39
N GLN A 206 -4.91 13.92 -8.12
CA GLN A 206 -6.32 13.93 -7.71
C GLN A 206 -7.00 15.27 -7.99
N ASN A 207 -6.30 16.39 -7.75
CA ASN A 207 -6.80 17.72 -8.09
C ASN A 207 -6.98 17.91 -9.60
N GLU A 208 -6.03 17.43 -10.42
CA GLU A 208 -6.14 17.48 -11.88
C GLU A 208 -7.33 16.65 -12.40
N ILE A 209 -7.58 15.48 -11.82
CA ILE A 209 -8.75 14.63 -12.15
C ILE A 209 -10.05 15.33 -11.74
N THR A 210 -10.10 15.90 -10.55
CA THR A 210 -11.29 16.62 -10.06
C THR A 210 -11.60 17.82 -10.96
N GLN A 211 -10.57 18.59 -11.33
CA GLN A 211 -10.71 19.70 -12.27
C GLN A 211 -11.23 19.23 -13.64
N LEU A 212 -10.69 18.14 -14.18
CA LEU A 212 -11.19 17.55 -15.41
C LEU A 212 -12.67 17.13 -15.26
N GLY A 213 -13.05 16.53 -14.13
CA GLY A 213 -14.43 16.19 -13.82
C GLY A 213 -15.36 17.42 -13.88
N HIS A 214 -14.94 18.56 -13.33
CA HIS A 214 -15.71 19.81 -13.42
C HIS A 214 -15.83 20.33 -14.86
N GLU A 215 -14.77 20.26 -15.66
CA GLU A 215 -14.78 20.62 -17.08
C GLU A 215 -15.80 19.75 -17.85
N LEU A 216 -15.80 18.44 -17.60
CA LEU A 216 -16.73 17.49 -18.23
C LEU A 216 -18.18 17.65 -17.75
N ARG A 217 -18.43 17.96 -16.47
CA ARG A 217 -19.78 18.27 -15.95
C ARG A 217 -20.35 19.51 -16.63
N THR A 218 -19.50 20.53 -16.83
CA THR A 218 -19.89 21.75 -17.54
C THR A 218 -20.28 21.43 -18.98
N LEU A 219 -19.47 20.61 -19.67
CA LEU A 219 -19.77 20.13 -21.02
C LEU A 219 -21.09 19.33 -21.06
N GLN A 220 -21.32 18.44 -20.08
CA GLN A 220 -22.53 17.63 -19.97
C GLN A 220 -23.79 18.49 -19.77
N SER A 221 -23.70 19.54 -18.96
CA SER A 221 -24.81 20.46 -18.68
C SER A 221 -25.23 21.31 -19.90
N SER A 222 -24.31 21.49 -20.85
CA SER A 222 -24.54 22.30 -22.05
C SER A 222 -25.55 21.64 -23.00
N LYS A 223 -26.59 22.39 -23.38
CA LYS A 223 -27.67 21.89 -24.25
C LYS A 223 -27.34 21.97 -25.75
N SER A 224 -26.17 22.49 -26.11
CA SER A 224 -25.74 22.66 -27.50
C SER A 224 -25.71 21.34 -28.27
N LYS A 225 -25.90 21.41 -29.60
CA LYS A 225 -25.71 20.23 -30.46
C LYS A 225 -24.24 19.78 -30.47
N ARG A 226 -23.31 20.73 -30.40
CA ARG A 226 -21.86 20.47 -30.39
C ARG A 226 -21.44 19.73 -29.12
N SER A 227 -21.87 20.21 -27.94
CA SER A 227 -21.53 19.56 -26.67
C SER A 227 -22.03 18.10 -26.62
N LYS A 228 -23.22 17.83 -27.16
CA LYS A 228 -23.74 16.45 -27.26
C LYS A 228 -22.89 15.54 -28.16
N GLN A 229 -22.33 16.07 -29.24
CA GLN A 229 -21.40 15.33 -30.09
C GLN A 229 -20.07 15.09 -29.37
N GLU A 230 -19.55 16.08 -28.66
CA GLU A 230 -18.32 15.97 -27.88
C GLU A 230 -18.46 14.97 -26.73
N ILE A 231 -19.61 14.91 -26.05
CA ILE A 231 -19.92 13.89 -25.02
C ILE A 231 -19.87 12.48 -25.62
N GLU A 232 -20.39 12.29 -26.84
CA GLU A 232 -20.35 10.98 -27.49
C GLU A 232 -18.93 10.57 -27.88
N ILE A 233 -18.08 11.52 -28.26
CA ILE A 233 -16.65 11.28 -28.48
C ILE A 233 -15.97 10.90 -27.15
N TRP A 234 -16.26 11.62 -26.06
CA TRP A 234 -15.73 11.29 -24.73
C TRP A 234 -16.17 9.91 -24.24
N ARG A 235 -17.39 9.48 -24.55
CA ARG A 235 -17.82 8.10 -24.25
C ARG A 235 -16.92 7.08 -24.92
N LYS A 236 -16.64 7.23 -26.21
CA LYS A 236 -15.73 6.32 -26.92
C LYS A 236 -14.33 6.33 -26.33
N ILE A 237 -13.81 7.51 -25.96
CA ILE A 237 -12.50 7.64 -25.32
C ILE A 237 -12.49 6.88 -23.98
N PHE A 238 -13.54 7.03 -23.17
CA PHE A 238 -13.66 6.34 -21.88
C PHE A 238 -13.92 4.84 -22.01
N GLU A 239 -14.65 4.41 -23.03
CA GLU A 239 -14.80 2.99 -23.36
C GLU A 239 -13.44 2.37 -23.71
N LEU A 240 -12.70 2.97 -24.66
CA LEU A 240 -11.34 2.54 -25.00
C LEU A 240 -10.40 2.54 -23.78
N TYR A 241 -10.56 3.51 -22.88
CA TYR A 241 -9.74 3.61 -21.68
C TYR A 241 -10.05 2.52 -20.65
N SER A 242 -11.34 2.27 -20.40
CA SER A 242 -11.80 1.21 -19.51
C SER A 242 -11.38 -0.17 -20.03
N ASP A 243 -11.55 -0.41 -21.34
CA ASP A 243 -11.16 -1.67 -21.99
C ASP A 243 -9.65 -1.91 -21.99
N ALA A 244 -8.85 -0.83 -21.99
CA ALA A 244 -7.39 -0.94 -21.98
C ALA A 244 -6.83 -1.37 -20.61
N GLU A 245 -7.60 -1.24 -19.52
CA GLU A 245 -7.23 -1.73 -18.19
C GLU A 245 -5.78 -1.37 -17.78
N ILE A 246 -5.45 -0.08 -17.96
CA ILE A 246 -4.06 0.39 -17.99
C ILE A 246 -3.32 0.14 -16.68
N PHE A 247 -3.95 0.43 -15.54
CA PHE A 247 -3.30 0.33 -14.22
C PHE A 247 -3.79 -0.83 -13.38
N MET A 248 -4.96 -1.40 -13.70
CA MET A 248 -5.51 -2.56 -13.00
C MET A 248 -6.11 -3.52 -14.01
N SER A 249 -5.82 -4.81 -13.85
CA SER A 249 -6.44 -5.89 -14.61
C SER A 249 -7.67 -6.44 -13.89
N SER A 250 -8.72 -6.76 -14.64
CA SER A 250 -9.86 -7.54 -14.16
C SER A 250 -9.79 -9.02 -14.54
N HIS A 251 -8.78 -9.44 -15.32
CA HIS A 251 -8.66 -10.83 -15.75
C HIS A 251 -8.23 -11.76 -14.61
N GLU A 252 -8.78 -12.96 -14.57
CA GLU A 252 -8.55 -13.94 -13.50
C GLU A 252 -7.05 -14.27 -13.28
N ALA A 253 -6.26 -14.31 -14.36
CA ALA A 253 -4.86 -14.69 -14.30
C ALA A 253 -3.93 -13.62 -13.69
N ASP A 254 -4.26 -12.34 -13.85
CA ASP A 254 -3.40 -11.21 -13.45
C ASP A 254 -4.17 -10.09 -12.71
N ALA A 255 -5.28 -10.45 -12.06
CA ALA A 255 -6.17 -9.53 -11.38
C ALA A 255 -5.44 -8.64 -10.37
N GLY A 256 -5.70 -7.33 -10.43
CA GLY A 256 -5.14 -6.35 -9.51
C GLY A 256 -4.22 -5.32 -10.18
N ALA A 257 -3.41 -4.64 -9.37
CA ALA A 257 -2.56 -3.55 -9.83
C ALA A 257 -1.43 -4.05 -10.75
N ARG A 258 -1.30 -3.44 -11.93
CA ARG A 258 -0.23 -3.72 -12.89
C ARG A 258 1.08 -3.06 -12.45
N ASP A 259 2.20 -3.70 -12.80
CA ASP A 259 3.51 -3.08 -12.69
C ASP A 259 3.71 -2.01 -13.79
N ALA A 260 4.78 -1.22 -13.67
CA ALA A 260 5.04 -0.11 -14.59
C ALA A 260 5.22 -0.56 -16.05
N ASP A 261 5.82 -1.72 -16.30
CA ASP A 261 6.10 -2.19 -17.67
C ASP A 261 4.80 -2.64 -18.36
N HIS A 262 3.95 -3.42 -17.66
CA HIS A 262 2.65 -3.81 -18.18
C HIS A 262 1.72 -2.62 -18.35
N ALA A 263 1.70 -1.69 -17.39
CA ALA A 263 0.91 -0.47 -17.50
C ALA A 263 1.37 0.41 -18.68
N GLN A 264 2.68 0.49 -18.93
CA GLN A 264 3.24 1.23 -20.06
C GLN A 264 2.83 0.60 -21.40
N MET A 265 2.82 -0.74 -21.47
CA MET A 265 2.36 -1.47 -22.64
C MET A 265 0.88 -1.20 -22.91
N GLN A 266 0.02 -1.32 -21.89
CA GLN A 266 -1.41 -1.06 -22.04
C GLN A 266 -1.71 0.40 -22.38
N TYR A 267 -0.97 1.35 -21.80
CA TYR A 267 -1.08 2.76 -22.18
C TYR A 267 -0.67 3.00 -23.65
N SER A 268 0.34 2.28 -24.15
CA SER A 268 0.70 2.32 -25.58
C SER A 268 -0.42 1.76 -26.46
N ASN A 269 -1.03 0.64 -26.06
CA ASN A 269 -2.15 0.03 -26.78
C ASN A 269 -3.36 0.96 -26.82
N PHE A 270 -3.71 1.56 -25.68
CA PHE A 270 -4.75 2.59 -25.59
C PHE A 270 -4.50 3.74 -26.57
N ASN A 271 -3.28 4.29 -26.60
CA ASN A 271 -2.94 5.38 -27.52
C ASN A 271 -3.01 4.95 -28.99
N LYS A 272 -2.66 3.71 -29.33
CA LYS A 272 -2.82 3.17 -30.69
C LYS A 272 -4.30 3.08 -31.07
N SER A 273 -5.15 2.58 -30.17
CA SER A 273 -6.60 2.52 -30.39
C SER A 273 -7.21 3.92 -30.53
N LEU A 274 -6.76 4.87 -29.72
CA LEU A 274 -7.18 6.27 -29.80
C LEU A 274 -6.75 6.92 -31.13
N ALA A 275 -5.51 6.64 -31.59
CA ALA A 275 -5.01 7.12 -32.88
C ALA A 275 -5.75 6.50 -34.07
N ALA A 276 -6.19 5.25 -33.98
CA ALA A 276 -7.04 4.64 -35.00
C ALA A 276 -8.39 5.37 -35.17
N GLN A 277 -8.86 6.04 -34.11
CA GLN A 277 -10.08 6.86 -34.11
C GLN A 277 -9.81 8.37 -34.27
N GLN A 278 -8.62 8.76 -34.72
CA GLN A 278 -8.19 10.17 -34.77
C GLN A 278 -9.17 11.10 -35.51
N ASN A 279 -9.81 10.63 -36.58
CA ASN A 279 -10.80 11.41 -37.33
C ASN A 279 -12.02 11.83 -36.50
N GLU A 280 -12.39 11.06 -35.48
CA GLU A 280 -13.45 11.42 -34.56
C GLU A 280 -12.96 12.35 -33.45
N VAL A 281 -11.77 12.08 -32.90
CA VAL A 281 -11.14 12.89 -31.86
C VAL A 281 -10.86 14.32 -32.35
N LEU A 282 -10.49 14.48 -33.63
CA LEU A 282 -10.27 15.80 -34.26
C LEU A 282 -11.53 16.69 -34.30
N LYS A 283 -12.73 16.13 -34.08
CA LYS A 283 -13.98 16.90 -34.03
C LYS A 283 -14.19 17.62 -32.70
N LEU A 284 -13.37 17.32 -31.68
CA LEU A 284 -13.41 18.02 -30.39
C LEU A 284 -13.14 19.52 -30.58
N GLY A 285 -13.87 20.36 -29.84
CA GLY A 285 -13.57 21.78 -29.70
C GLY A 285 -12.27 22.06 -28.96
N LYS A 286 -11.90 23.33 -28.89
CA LYS A 286 -10.65 23.77 -28.23
C LYS A 286 -10.61 23.32 -26.77
N ASP A 287 -11.66 23.65 -26.00
CA ASP A 287 -11.73 23.33 -24.58
C ASP A 287 -11.76 21.80 -24.33
N ALA A 288 -12.50 21.06 -25.15
CA ALA A 288 -12.56 19.61 -25.06
C ALA A 288 -11.22 18.93 -25.42
N ASN A 289 -10.45 19.50 -26.36
CA ASN A 289 -9.09 19.04 -26.65
C ASN A 289 -8.14 19.33 -25.49
N VAL A 290 -8.24 20.50 -24.84
CA VAL A 290 -7.44 20.81 -23.63
C VAL A 290 -7.75 19.81 -22.51
N ALA A 291 -9.02 19.46 -22.33
CA ALA A 291 -9.46 18.44 -21.38
C ALA A 291 -8.91 17.05 -21.73
N LEU A 292 -8.91 16.65 -23.00
CA LEU A 292 -8.31 15.39 -23.46
C LEU A 292 -6.80 15.34 -23.22
N ASP A 293 -6.10 16.41 -23.56
CA ASP A 293 -4.67 16.54 -23.33
C ASP A 293 -4.33 16.52 -21.83
N ARG A 294 -5.15 17.12 -20.98
CA ARG A 294 -5.07 16.96 -19.51
C ARG A 294 -5.28 15.50 -19.08
N PHE A 295 -6.29 14.82 -19.61
CA PHE A 295 -6.55 13.41 -19.33
C PHE A 295 -5.35 12.52 -19.69
N LEU A 296 -4.76 12.69 -20.88
CA LEU A 296 -3.59 11.93 -21.30
C LEU A 296 -2.38 12.24 -20.41
N ARG A 297 -2.14 13.51 -20.07
CA ARG A 297 -1.06 13.89 -19.14
C ARG A 297 -1.20 13.27 -17.76
N ILE A 298 -2.42 13.19 -17.21
CA ILE A 298 -2.67 12.54 -15.91
C ILE A 298 -2.17 11.10 -15.95
N ASN A 299 -2.50 10.36 -17.01
CA ASN A 299 -2.08 8.97 -17.17
C ASN A 299 -0.56 8.82 -17.32
N VAL A 300 0.10 9.71 -18.06
CA VAL A 300 1.57 9.72 -18.18
C VAL A 300 2.24 10.02 -16.83
N LYS A 301 1.74 11.00 -16.08
CA LYS A 301 2.26 11.33 -14.74
C LYS A 301 2.10 10.17 -13.77
N LEU A 302 0.93 9.52 -13.79
CA LEU A 302 0.65 8.35 -12.97
C LEU A 302 1.62 7.20 -13.28
N LEU A 303 1.81 6.89 -14.56
CA LEU A 303 2.76 5.87 -14.99
C LEU A 303 4.20 6.19 -14.52
N ARG A 304 4.63 7.45 -14.69
CA ARG A 304 5.94 7.91 -14.25
C ARG A 304 6.10 7.73 -12.73
N LEU A 305 5.06 8.04 -11.95
CA LEU A 305 5.06 7.90 -10.50
C LEU A 305 5.14 6.42 -10.07
N ILE A 306 4.35 5.53 -10.70
CA ILE A 306 4.41 4.08 -10.45
C ILE A 306 5.82 3.55 -10.73
N LYS A 307 6.41 3.91 -11.88
CA LYS A 307 7.77 3.50 -12.25
C LYS A 307 8.81 3.99 -11.23
N PHE A 308 8.70 5.25 -10.80
CA PHE A 308 9.59 5.81 -9.79
C PHE A 308 9.49 5.08 -8.44
N GLN A 309 8.27 4.74 -8.01
CA GLN A 309 8.03 3.96 -6.79
C GLN A 309 8.66 2.57 -6.89
N GLU A 310 8.49 1.85 -8.00
CA GLU A 310 9.04 0.52 -8.21
C GLU A 310 10.57 0.49 -8.18
N ILE A 311 11.21 1.47 -8.84
CA ILE A 311 12.66 1.59 -8.88
C ILE A 311 13.21 1.85 -7.47
N ASN A 312 12.58 2.74 -6.69
CA ASN A 312 12.96 3.01 -5.31
C ASN A 312 12.68 1.83 -4.36
N LYS A 313 11.54 1.14 -4.51
CA LYS A 313 11.22 -0.09 -3.76
C LYS A 313 12.26 -1.19 -4.01
N THR A 314 12.67 -1.35 -5.27
CA THR A 314 13.74 -2.28 -5.65
C THR A 314 15.07 -1.86 -5.03
N ALA A 315 15.41 -0.56 -5.06
CA ALA A 315 16.62 -0.05 -4.43
C ALA A 315 16.64 -0.28 -2.92
N LEU A 316 15.51 -0.09 -2.23
CA LEU A 316 15.39 -0.40 -0.80
C LEU A 316 15.63 -1.89 -0.53
N ALA A 317 14.93 -2.78 -1.25
CA ALA A 317 15.09 -4.22 -1.07
C ALA A 317 16.55 -4.65 -1.32
N LYS A 318 17.20 -4.08 -2.34
CA LYS A 318 18.60 -4.38 -2.67
C LYS A 318 19.59 -3.78 -1.67
N ILE A 319 19.33 -2.61 -1.07
CA ILE A 319 20.23 -2.01 -0.08
C ILE A 319 20.10 -2.73 1.26
N MET A 320 18.89 -3.10 1.68
CA MET A 320 18.65 -3.89 2.88
C MET A 320 19.27 -5.29 2.76
N LYS A 321 19.07 -5.98 1.63
CA LYS A 321 19.75 -7.27 1.37
C LYS A 321 21.28 -7.13 1.38
N LYS A 322 21.82 -5.98 0.95
CA LYS A 322 23.26 -5.73 0.98
C LYS A 322 23.77 -5.47 2.40
N PHE A 323 22.99 -4.76 3.21
CA PHE A 323 23.28 -4.52 4.62
C PHE A 323 23.47 -5.87 5.33
N ASP A 324 22.43 -6.71 5.36
CA ASP A 324 22.48 -8.02 6.03
C ASP A 324 23.63 -8.90 5.51
N LYS A 325 23.81 -8.96 4.19
CA LYS A 325 24.88 -9.80 3.60
C LYS A 325 26.28 -9.35 4.02
N ARG A 326 26.48 -8.07 4.36
CA ARG A 326 27.79 -7.50 4.70
C ARG A 326 28.03 -7.41 6.20
N THR A 327 26.96 -7.27 6.98
CA THR A 327 27.04 -7.05 8.43
C THR A 327 26.60 -8.25 9.24
N ALA A 328 25.90 -9.23 8.64
CA ALA A 328 25.29 -10.36 9.35
C ALA A 328 24.39 -9.96 10.55
N LEU A 329 23.91 -8.71 10.59
CA LEU A 329 23.05 -8.22 11.67
C LEU A 329 21.58 -8.64 11.53
N HIS A 330 21.21 -9.25 10.40
CA HIS A 330 19.84 -9.69 10.09
C HIS A 330 18.78 -8.58 10.28
N ALA A 331 19.17 -7.32 10.12
CA ALA A 331 18.34 -6.16 10.40
C ALA A 331 17.07 -6.12 9.55
N ARG A 332 17.05 -6.75 8.36
CA ARG A 332 15.88 -6.73 7.49
C ARG A 332 14.62 -7.27 8.16
N SER A 333 14.64 -8.33 8.97
CA SER A 333 13.40 -8.85 9.57
C SER A 333 12.80 -7.87 10.59
N THR A 334 13.64 -7.34 11.48
CA THR A 334 13.25 -6.39 12.53
C THR A 334 12.87 -5.02 11.94
N VAL A 335 13.68 -4.52 11.01
CA VAL A 335 13.53 -3.19 10.42
C VAL A 335 12.42 -3.15 9.36
N SER A 336 12.14 -4.27 8.69
CA SER A 336 11.03 -4.34 7.75
C SER A 336 9.70 -4.00 8.45
N GLY A 337 9.47 -4.49 9.66
CA GLY A 337 8.23 -4.19 10.39
C GLY A 337 8.07 -2.71 10.78
N ALA A 338 9.18 -2.02 11.09
CA ALA A 338 9.18 -0.63 11.57
C ALA A 338 9.30 0.41 10.45
N LEU A 339 10.08 0.13 9.39
CA LEU A 339 10.30 1.06 8.27
C LEU A 339 9.36 0.82 7.07
N ILE A 340 8.80 -0.39 6.87
CA ILE A 340 7.94 -0.72 5.70
C ILE A 340 6.46 -0.42 5.95
N LYS A 341 6.06 -0.04 7.18
CA LYS A 341 4.72 0.55 7.43
C LYS A 341 4.56 1.97 6.86
N SER A 342 5.62 2.53 6.28
CA SER A 342 5.58 3.82 5.58
C SER A 342 4.53 3.80 4.45
N PRO A 343 3.67 4.84 4.33
CA PRO A 343 2.66 4.98 3.27
C PRO A 343 3.20 4.79 1.85
N PHE A 344 4.48 5.09 1.62
CA PHE A 344 5.19 4.88 0.37
C PHE A 344 5.21 3.41 -0.06
N MET A 345 5.17 2.49 0.89
CA MET A 345 5.21 1.05 0.67
C MET A 345 3.83 0.39 0.64
N ALA A 346 2.83 1.05 1.23
CA ALA A 346 1.45 0.60 1.20
C ALA A 346 0.81 0.97 -0.15
N GLN A 347 0.80 -0.01 -1.06
CA GLN A 347 -0.04 -0.09 -2.26
C GLN A 347 -1.43 0.53 -2.00
N ASN A 348 -1.98 1.43 -2.83
CA ASN A 348 -2.06 1.33 -4.29
C ASN A 348 -2.37 2.69 -4.93
N LEU A 349 -1.37 3.38 -5.46
CA LEU A 349 -1.57 4.58 -6.28
C LEU A 349 -2.44 4.26 -7.51
N ALA A 350 -2.17 3.14 -8.18
CA ALA A 350 -2.99 2.63 -9.28
C ALA A 350 -4.48 2.51 -8.89
N LYS A 351 -4.77 1.81 -7.78
CA LYS A 351 -6.15 1.63 -7.30
C LYS A 351 -6.80 2.94 -6.88
N ALA A 352 -6.10 3.78 -6.13
CA ALA A 352 -6.62 5.07 -5.69
C ALA A 352 -6.93 5.96 -6.89
N THR A 353 -6.03 6.06 -7.86
CA THR A 353 -6.24 6.88 -9.04
C THR A 353 -7.29 6.29 -9.99
N SER A 354 -7.33 4.97 -10.20
CA SER A 354 -8.40 4.30 -10.96
C SER A 354 -9.76 4.51 -10.31
N PHE A 355 -9.84 4.47 -8.98
CA PHE A 355 -11.06 4.80 -8.24
C PHE A 355 -11.46 6.26 -8.47
N THR A 356 -10.55 7.21 -8.29
CA THR A 356 -10.83 8.64 -8.52
C THR A 356 -11.26 8.93 -9.96
N ILE A 357 -10.62 8.30 -10.95
CA ILE A 357 -11.03 8.42 -12.37
C ILE A 357 -12.44 7.88 -12.58
N SER A 358 -12.76 6.73 -11.98
CA SER A 358 -14.10 6.13 -12.08
C SER A 358 -15.16 7.03 -11.43
N GLU A 359 -14.87 7.55 -10.24
CA GLU A 359 -15.79 8.39 -9.46
C GLU A 359 -15.99 9.77 -10.09
N GLU A 360 -14.92 10.45 -10.49
CA GLU A 360 -14.97 11.84 -10.94
C GLU A 360 -15.20 11.99 -12.45
N LEU A 361 -14.81 11.01 -13.26
CA LEU A 361 -14.90 11.10 -14.74
C LEU A 361 -15.97 10.17 -15.32
N LEU A 362 -15.91 8.87 -15.01
CA LEU A 362 -16.83 7.89 -15.62
C LEU A 362 -18.27 8.05 -15.13
N LYS A 363 -18.49 8.45 -13.87
CA LYS A 363 -19.84 8.80 -13.40
C LYS A 363 -20.42 10.06 -14.06
N VAL A 364 -19.55 11.02 -14.42
CA VAL A 364 -19.97 12.26 -15.08
C VAL A 364 -20.42 11.97 -16.51
N ILE A 365 -19.66 11.15 -17.24
CA ILE A 365 -20.02 10.73 -18.60
C ILE A 365 -20.43 9.25 -18.55
N PRO A 366 -21.73 8.96 -18.30
CA PRO A 366 -22.21 7.61 -18.14
C PRO A 366 -21.98 6.79 -19.42
N GLN A 367 -21.49 5.57 -19.25
CA GLN A 367 -21.23 4.62 -20.32
C GLN A 367 -22.50 3.83 -20.64
N LEU A 368 -22.67 3.44 -21.91
CA LEU A 368 -23.86 2.70 -22.33
C LEU A 368 -23.90 1.29 -21.71
N ASN A 369 -22.73 0.67 -21.53
CA ASN A 369 -22.56 -0.70 -21.06
C ASN A 369 -23.17 -0.93 -19.68
N ASP A 370 -23.18 0.10 -18.81
CA ASP A 370 -23.77 0.05 -17.46
C ASP A 370 -25.30 -0.06 -17.45
N TYR A 371 -25.96 0.17 -18.59
CA TYR A 371 -27.43 0.22 -18.70
C TYR A 371 -28.01 -0.81 -19.68
N LEU A 372 -27.21 -1.80 -20.07
CA LEU A 372 -27.64 -2.88 -20.95
C LEU A 372 -28.54 -3.87 -20.20
N CYS A 373 -29.53 -4.40 -20.91
CA CYS A 373 -30.39 -5.47 -20.42
C CYS A 373 -29.63 -6.80 -20.52
N PRO A 374 -29.45 -7.55 -19.42
CA PRO A 374 -28.65 -8.78 -19.41
C PRO A 374 -29.21 -9.93 -20.28
N VAL A 375 -30.47 -9.82 -20.71
CA VAL A 375 -31.12 -10.84 -21.56
C VAL A 375 -30.87 -10.57 -23.05
N CYS A 376 -30.84 -9.31 -23.47
CA CYS A 376 -30.73 -8.96 -24.89
C CYS A 376 -29.49 -8.11 -25.23
N PHE A 377 -28.64 -7.81 -24.25
CA PHE A 377 -27.39 -7.06 -24.38
C PHE A 377 -27.52 -5.71 -25.11
N THR A 378 -28.71 -5.11 -25.05
CA THR A 378 -29.02 -3.79 -25.60
C THR A 378 -29.55 -2.90 -24.50
N ILE A 379 -29.58 -1.58 -24.71
CA ILE A 379 -30.06 -0.63 -23.70
C ILE A 379 -31.40 -1.06 -23.09
N SER A 380 -31.53 -0.98 -21.77
CA SER A 380 -32.70 -1.41 -21.00
C SER A 380 -33.94 -0.54 -21.28
N TYR A 381 -34.50 -0.60 -22.48
CA TYR A 381 -35.64 0.23 -22.89
C TYR A 381 -36.87 -0.02 -22.02
N LYS A 382 -37.38 1.05 -21.39
CA LYS A 382 -38.42 0.98 -20.34
C LYS A 382 -38.03 -0.07 -19.28
N PRO A 383 -36.96 0.19 -18.51
CA PRO A 383 -36.43 -0.73 -17.52
C PRO A 383 -37.49 -1.08 -16.47
N VAL A 384 -37.60 -2.36 -16.17
CA VAL A 384 -38.41 -2.92 -15.09
C VAL A 384 -37.44 -3.41 -14.03
N ARG A 385 -37.57 -2.89 -12.81
CA ARG A 385 -36.78 -3.28 -11.65
C ARG A 385 -37.57 -4.29 -10.83
N LEU A 386 -37.07 -5.52 -10.78
CA LEU A 386 -37.68 -6.58 -9.98
C LEU A 386 -37.52 -6.32 -8.48
N ASN A 387 -38.29 -7.03 -7.66
CA ASN A 387 -38.20 -6.95 -6.19
C ASN A 387 -36.80 -7.34 -5.68
N CYS A 388 -36.08 -8.19 -6.42
CA CYS A 388 -34.68 -8.55 -6.17
C CYS A 388 -33.66 -7.46 -6.57
N GLY A 389 -34.11 -6.29 -7.06
CA GLY A 389 -33.27 -5.17 -7.46
C GLY A 389 -32.71 -5.20 -8.90
N HIS A 390 -32.76 -6.36 -9.57
CA HIS A 390 -32.26 -6.53 -10.95
C HIS A 390 -33.16 -5.86 -11.99
N VAL A 391 -32.54 -5.34 -13.06
CA VAL A 391 -33.22 -4.53 -14.08
C VAL A 391 -33.17 -5.20 -15.46
N PHE A 392 -34.32 -5.22 -16.14
CA PHE A 392 -34.47 -5.76 -17.49
C PHE A 392 -35.29 -4.80 -18.36
N CYS A 393 -35.18 -4.87 -19.70
CA CYS A 393 -36.07 -4.10 -20.56
C CYS A 393 -37.50 -4.68 -20.55
N ILE A 394 -38.51 -3.83 -20.77
CA ILE A 394 -39.93 -4.24 -20.70
C ILE A 394 -40.26 -5.42 -21.62
N ARG A 395 -39.67 -5.49 -22.82
CA ARG A 395 -39.95 -6.58 -23.76
C ARG A 395 -39.40 -7.90 -23.23
N CYS A 396 -38.15 -7.93 -22.75
CA CYS A 396 -37.57 -9.14 -22.15
C CYS A 396 -38.38 -9.60 -20.94
N MET A 397 -38.86 -8.68 -20.10
CA MET A 397 -39.76 -9.02 -19.00
C MET A 397 -41.04 -9.71 -19.47
N LEU A 398 -41.74 -9.14 -20.45
CA LEU A 398 -42.97 -9.72 -20.97
C LEU A 398 -42.75 -11.09 -21.61
N VAL A 399 -41.63 -11.27 -22.33
CA VAL A 399 -41.26 -12.57 -22.90
C VAL A 399 -41.04 -13.61 -21.81
N MET A 400 -40.33 -13.27 -20.73
CA MET A 400 -40.10 -14.18 -19.60
C MET A 400 -41.41 -14.54 -18.89
N GLN A 401 -42.30 -13.56 -18.64
CA GLN A 401 -43.60 -13.80 -18.02
C GLN A 401 -44.50 -14.70 -18.88
N ARG A 402 -44.55 -14.49 -20.20
CA ARG A 402 -45.31 -15.34 -21.13
C ARG A 402 -44.77 -16.77 -21.19
N ALA A 403 -43.46 -16.94 -21.05
CA ALA A 403 -42.81 -18.24 -20.98
C ALA A 403 -42.90 -18.90 -19.60
N LEU A 404 -43.66 -18.31 -18.65
CA LEU A 404 -43.81 -18.78 -17.27
C LEU A 404 -42.46 -18.96 -16.55
N GLN A 405 -41.47 -18.15 -16.90
CA GLN A 405 -40.18 -18.13 -16.22
C GLN A 405 -40.32 -17.34 -14.92
N GLU A 406 -40.41 -18.05 -13.79
CA GLU A 406 -40.60 -17.42 -12.47
C GLU A 406 -39.34 -16.77 -11.91
N ARG A 407 -38.16 -17.29 -12.29
CA ARG A 407 -36.88 -16.98 -11.65
C ARG A 407 -36.13 -15.88 -12.37
N CYS A 408 -35.56 -14.96 -11.61
CA CYS A 408 -34.65 -13.95 -12.13
C CYS A 408 -33.42 -14.62 -12.78
N PRO A 409 -33.03 -14.26 -14.02
CA PRO A 409 -31.84 -14.82 -14.67
C PRO A 409 -30.52 -14.57 -13.94
N LEU A 410 -30.46 -13.57 -13.06
CA LEU A 410 -29.24 -13.15 -12.36
C LEU A 410 -29.11 -13.79 -10.97
N CYS A 411 -30.12 -13.65 -10.11
CA CYS A 411 -30.08 -14.20 -8.73
C CYS A 411 -30.95 -15.44 -8.51
N ARG A 412 -31.74 -15.86 -9.51
CA ARG A 412 -32.65 -17.02 -9.43
C ARG A 412 -33.81 -16.89 -8.42
N GLU A 413 -34.02 -15.71 -7.83
CA GLU A 413 -35.20 -15.43 -6.99
C GLU A 413 -36.51 -15.44 -7.82
N PRO A 414 -37.62 -15.96 -7.27
CA PRO A 414 -38.88 -16.18 -7.99
C PRO A 414 -39.74 -14.90 -8.12
N VAL A 415 -39.15 -13.80 -8.58
CA VAL A 415 -39.78 -12.46 -8.57
C VAL A 415 -40.28 -11.99 -9.94
N VAL A 416 -40.11 -12.78 -11.00
CA VAL A 416 -40.42 -12.34 -12.38
C VAL A 416 -41.92 -12.26 -12.64
N LEU A 417 -42.70 -13.22 -12.15
CA LEU A 417 -44.16 -13.26 -12.35
C LEU A 417 -44.90 -12.22 -11.49
N GLU A 418 -44.28 -11.76 -10.40
CA GLU A 418 -44.83 -10.73 -9.52
C GLU A 418 -44.70 -9.32 -10.11
N ALA A 419 -43.82 -9.12 -11.09
CA ALA A 419 -43.52 -7.79 -11.61
C ALA A 419 -44.69 -7.20 -12.42
N THR A 420 -45.13 -6.01 -12.04
CA THR A 420 -46.22 -5.28 -12.70
C THR A 420 -45.73 -3.97 -13.33
N SER A 421 -46.67 -3.13 -13.80
CA SER A 421 -46.35 -1.77 -14.26
C SER A 421 -45.71 -0.88 -13.21
N ASP A 422 -45.87 -1.20 -11.92
CA ASP A 422 -45.35 -0.39 -10.82
C ASP A 422 -43.83 -0.58 -10.65
N ASN A 423 -43.30 -1.70 -11.12
CA ASN A 423 -41.88 -2.00 -11.17
C ASN A 423 -41.12 -1.22 -12.27
N LEU A 424 -41.80 -0.40 -13.08
CA LEU A 424 -41.15 0.44 -14.09
C LEU A 424 -40.28 1.53 -13.43
N ASP A 425 -38.98 1.50 -13.71
CA ASP A 425 -38.04 2.48 -13.17
C ASP A 425 -38.12 3.80 -13.98
N ARG A 426 -39.04 4.67 -13.56
CA ARG A 426 -39.34 5.95 -14.24
C ARG A 426 -38.17 6.91 -14.25
N GLU A 427 -37.34 6.88 -13.21
CA GLU A 427 -36.13 7.71 -13.11
C GLU A 427 -35.11 7.25 -14.16
N LEU A 428 -34.86 5.94 -14.24
CA LEU A 428 -33.95 5.38 -15.21
C LEU A 428 -34.45 5.56 -16.65
N ILE A 429 -35.78 5.52 -16.89
CA ILE A 429 -36.38 5.91 -18.18
C ILE A 429 -35.99 7.34 -18.57
N LYS A 430 -36.20 8.30 -17.65
CA LYS A 430 -35.92 9.72 -17.90
C LYS A 430 -34.43 9.94 -18.13
N PHE A 431 -33.59 9.28 -17.33
CA PHE A 431 -32.14 9.32 -17.46
C PHE A 431 -31.68 8.80 -18.82
N MET A 432 -32.10 7.60 -19.24
CA MET A 432 -31.67 7.02 -20.52
C MET A 432 -32.17 7.81 -21.73
N LYS A 433 -33.38 8.36 -21.69
CA LYS A 433 -33.89 9.25 -22.75
C LYS A 433 -33.07 10.52 -22.90
N THR A 434 -32.51 11.02 -21.80
CA THR A 434 -31.71 12.25 -21.77
C THR A 434 -30.28 11.98 -22.21
N ASN A 435 -29.65 10.93 -21.68
CA ASN A 435 -28.24 10.64 -21.88
C ASN A 435 -27.96 9.77 -23.13
N PHE A 436 -28.87 8.88 -23.53
CA PHE A 436 -28.65 7.88 -24.59
C PHE A 436 -29.74 7.91 -25.66
N LYS A 437 -30.16 9.12 -26.08
CA LYS A 437 -31.30 9.33 -26.99
C LYS A 437 -31.25 8.50 -28.27
N ALA A 438 -30.08 8.36 -28.89
CA ALA A 438 -29.91 7.58 -30.12
C ALA A 438 -30.14 6.08 -29.87
N ALA A 439 -29.49 5.51 -28.85
CA ALA A 439 -29.66 4.11 -28.46
C ALA A 439 -31.11 3.79 -28.05
N VAL A 440 -31.77 4.66 -27.27
CA VAL A 440 -33.17 4.51 -26.88
C VAL A 440 -34.10 4.48 -28.11
N LYS A 441 -33.87 5.37 -29.08
CA LYS A 441 -34.66 5.40 -30.33
C LYS A 441 -34.44 4.16 -31.18
N ALA A 442 -33.19 3.70 -31.30
CA ALA A 442 -32.86 2.48 -32.02
C ALA A 442 -33.58 1.28 -31.39
N LYS A 443 -33.50 1.14 -30.05
CA LYS A 443 -34.18 0.05 -29.34
C LYS A 443 -35.70 0.13 -29.40
N GLN A 444 -36.26 1.34 -29.39
CA GLN A 444 -37.70 1.53 -29.60
C GLN A 444 -38.13 1.00 -30.98
N ARG A 445 -37.42 1.39 -32.04
CA ARG A 445 -37.70 0.90 -33.40
C ARG A 445 -37.57 -0.61 -33.49
N GLU A 446 -36.52 -1.18 -32.91
CA GLU A 446 -36.33 -2.63 -32.85
C GLU A 446 -37.51 -3.33 -32.16
N ASN A 447 -37.96 -2.80 -31.01
CA ASN A 447 -39.11 -3.33 -30.30
C ASN A 447 -40.43 -3.21 -31.09
N GLU A 448 -40.63 -2.13 -31.84
CA GLU A 448 -41.78 -1.93 -32.73
C GLU A 448 -41.79 -2.96 -33.87
N ILE A 449 -40.64 -3.20 -34.50
CA ILE A 449 -40.47 -4.23 -35.53
C ILE A 449 -40.82 -5.60 -34.96
N GLN A 450 -40.23 -5.94 -33.81
CA GLN A 450 -40.44 -7.23 -33.16
C GLN A 450 -41.89 -7.43 -32.71
N ALA A 451 -42.58 -6.38 -32.24
CA ALA A 451 -44.01 -6.46 -31.94
C ALA A 451 -44.86 -6.65 -33.21
N GLY A 452 -44.45 -6.07 -34.34
CA GLY A 452 -45.05 -6.32 -35.65
C GLY A 452 -44.90 -7.79 -36.06
N VAL A 453 -43.71 -8.34 -35.91
CA VAL A 453 -43.42 -9.77 -36.16
C VAL A 453 -44.26 -10.68 -35.25
N ASP A 454 -44.37 -10.38 -33.95
CA ASP A 454 -45.20 -11.17 -33.02
C ASP A 454 -46.68 -11.19 -33.44
N ARG A 455 -47.18 -10.09 -34.04
CA ARG A 455 -48.58 -9.91 -34.41
C ARG A 455 -48.92 -10.43 -35.81
N TRP A 456 -47.99 -10.31 -36.76
CA TRP A 456 -48.22 -10.55 -38.19
C TRP A 456 -47.31 -11.62 -38.80
N GLY A 457 -46.42 -12.23 -37.99
CA GLY A 457 -45.49 -13.27 -38.41
C GLY A 457 -44.15 -12.72 -38.95
N THR A 458 -43.23 -13.64 -39.25
CA THR A 458 -41.85 -13.32 -39.69
C THR A 458 -41.76 -12.61 -41.04
N GLN A 459 -42.85 -12.57 -41.79
CA GLN A 459 -42.97 -11.86 -43.07
C GLN A 459 -43.21 -10.35 -42.91
N TYR A 460 -43.38 -9.86 -41.68
CA TYR A 460 -43.54 -8.43 -41.40
C TYR A 460 -42.28 -7.65 -41.79
N ASP A 461 -42.35 -6.94 -42.92
CA ASP A 461 -41.29 -6.06 -43.40
C ASP A 461 -41.57 -4.59 -42.99
N TYR A 462 -40.62 -4.00 -42.25
CA TYR A 462 -40.67 -2.60 -41.80
C TYR A 462 -40.26 -1.60 -42.90
N SER A 463 -39.89 -2.08 -44.09
CA SER A 463 -39.41 -1.27 -45.21
C SER A 463 -40.47 -0.33 -45.81
N HIS A 464 -41.76 -0.64 -45.67
CA HIS A 464 -42.83 0.20 -46.17
C HIS A 464 -43.23 1.24 -45.13
N LYS A 465 -42.73 2.48 -45.30
CA LYS A 465 -43.35 3.66 -44.66
C LYS A 465 -44.85 3.58 -44.93
N CYS A 466 -45.65 3.55 -43.88
CA CYS A 466 -47.11 3.50 -43.94
C CYS A 466 -47.62 4.64 -44.84
N THR A 467 -47.95 4.33 -46.10
CA THR A 467 -48.68 5.20 -47.03
C THR A 467 -50.15 4.83 -46.90
N VAL A 468 -50.78 5.28 -45.82
CA VAL A 468 -52.25 5.37 -45.79
C VAL A 468 -52.56 6.82 -46.12
N MET A 469 -53.03 7.03 -47.35
CA MET A 469 -53.58 8.29 -47.85
C MET A 469 -55.04 8.42 -47.43
#